data_AF-A0A7S0VWR7-F1
#
_entry.id   AF-A0A7S0VWR7-F1
#
_cell.length_a   1.000
_cell.length_b   1.000
_cell.length_c   1.000
_cell.angle_alpha   90.00
_cell.angle_beta   90.00
_cell.angle_gamma   90.00
#
_symmetry.space_group_name_H-M   'P 1'
#
loop_
_entity.id
_entity.type
_entity.pdbx_description
1 polymer ?
#
loop_
_entity_poly.entity_id
_entity_poly.type
_entity_poly.pdbx_seq_one_letter_code
_entity_poly.pdbx_strand_id
1 'polypeptide(L)'
;CRSLTVVRTSKDGFAVEFNVVPHKRKKLADRLSWLINKDLMEAPEQRAAARFPTGGPAFIGRKDGMQIPCTVVDISLTGASFQTNGQFQPPPIGEVVTAGNSR
;
A
#
# COMPACT_ATOMS: atom_id res chain seq x y z
N CYS A 1 -9.77 -30.08 -12.82
CA CYS A 1 -10.71 -30.35 -11.71
C CYS A 1 -11.36 -29.02 -11.30
N ARG A 2 -12.43 -28.67 -12.01
CA ARG A 2 -13.23 -27.44 -11.87
C ARG A 2 -14.61 -27.89 -11.37
N SER A 3 -14.86 -27.83 -10.08
CA SER A 3 -16.16 -28.18 -9.49
C SER A 3 -16.47 -27.23 -8.35
N LEU A 4 -16.73 -25.98 -8.73
CA LEU A 4 -17.60 -25.09 -7.97
C LEU A 4 -18.97 -25.17 -8.63
N THR A 5 -20.00 -25.47 -7.84
CA THR A 5 -21.37 -25.46 -8.31
C THR A 5 -22.19 -24.59 -7.37
N VAL A 6 -22.96 -23.66 -7.91
CA VAL A 6 -23.95 -22.91 -7.14
C VAL A 6 -25.10 -23.86 -6.84
N VAL A 7 -25.25 -24.23 -5.58
CA VAL A 7 -26.25 -25.23 -5.15
C VAL A 7 -27.57 -24.57 -4.76
N ARG A 8 -27.56 -23.26 -4.47
CA ARG A 8 -28.77 -22.50 -4.17
C ARG A 8 -28.57 -21.03 -4.44
N THR A 9 -29.58 -20.37 -4.97
CA THR A 9 -29.68 -18.90 -5.03
C THR A 9 -30.86 -18.46 -4.17
N SER A 10 -30.80 -17.26 -3.60
CA SER A 10 -31.84 -16.66 -2.76
C SER A 10 -31.85 -15.15 -3.02
N LYS A 11 -32.89 -14.44 -2.57
CA LYS A 11 -33.04 -12.99 -2.85
C LYS A 11 -31.81 -12.16 -2.49
N ASP A 12 -31.10 -12.53 -1.42
CA ASP A 12 -29.96 -11.78 -0.90
C ASP A 12 -28.61 -12.47 -1.14
N GLY A 13 -28.55 -13.54 -1.94
CA GLY A 13 -27.26 -14.20 -2.20
C GLY A 13 -27.34 -15.60 -2.79
N PHE A 14 -26.26 -16.36 -2.61
CA PHE A 14 -26.10 -17.70 -3.17
C PHE A 14 -25.19 -18.58 -2.32
N ALA A 15 -25.45 -19.89 -2.35
CA ALA A 15 -24.64 -20.92 -1.72
C ALA A 15 -23.87 -21.69 -2.80
N VAL A 16 -22.57 -21.88 -2.58
CA VAL A 16 -21.68 -22.59 -3.49
C VAL A 16 -21.11 -23.81 -2.80
N GLU A 17 -21.16 -24.96 -3.46
CA GLU A 17 -20.48 -26.16 -3.03
C GLU A 17 -19.11 -26.27 -3.70
N PHE A 18 -18.11 -26.61 -2.88
CA PHE A 18 -16.71 -26.73 -3.30
C PHE A 18 -16.25 -28.17 -3.19
N ASN A 19 -16.15 -28.85 -4.33
CA ASN A 19 -15.59 -30.21 -4.37
C ASN A 19 -14.11 -30.12 -4.81
N VAL A 20 -13.24 -29.69 -3.90
CA VAL A 20 -11.81 -29.44 -4.17
C VAL A 20 -10.91 -29.98 -3.04
N VAL A 21 -9.69 -30.37 -3.40
CA VAL A 21 -8.67 -30.85 -2.45
C VAL A 21 -8.32 -29.81 -1.37
N PRO A 22 -7.95 -30.24 -0.15
CA PRO A 22 -7.79 -29.35 1.01
C PRO A 22 -6.87 -28.14 0.79
N HIS A 23 -5.76 -28.33 0.07
CA HIS A 23 -4.81 -27.23 -0.20
C HIS A 23 -5.42 -26.12 -1.08
N LYS A 24 -6.29 -26.47 -2.03
CA LYS A 24 -6.99 -25.48 -2.88
C LYS A 24 -8.07 -24.76 -2.10
N ARG A 25 -8.77 -25.47 -1.20
CA ARG A 25 -9.75 -24.87 -0.28
C ARG A 25 -9.09 -23.84 0.63
N LYS A 26 -7.91 -24.16 1.20
CA LYS A 26 -7.15 -23.21 2.03
C LYS A 26 -6.77 -21.95 1.25
N LYS A 27 -6.22 -22.10 0.04
CA LYS A 27 -5.85 -20.95 -0.81
C LYS A 27 -7.06 -20.06 -1.16
N LEU A 28 -8.24 -20.66 -1.34
CA LEU A 28 -9.47 -19.92 -1.58
C LEU A 28 -9.93 -19.16 -0.31
N ALA A 29 -9.87 -19.80 0.85
CA ALA A 29 -10.20 -19.18 2.14
C ALA A 29 -9.28 -18.00 2.46
N ASP A 30 -7.97 -18.15 2.20
CA ASP A 30 -6.98 -17.08 2.41
C ASP A 30 -7.29 -15.87 1.49
N ARG A 31 -7.70 -16.11 0.23
CA ARG A 31 -8.11 -15.04 -0.71
C ARG A 31 -9.41 -14.36 -0.31
N LEU A 32 -10.42 -15.12 0.10
CA LEU A 32 -11.69 -14.55 0.56
C LEU A 32 -11.50 -13.73 1.84
N SER A 33 -10.68 -14.23 2.76
CA SER A 33 -10.31 -13.49 3.98
C SER A 33 -9.58 -12.20 3.66
N TRP A 34 -8.64 -12.22 2.72
CA TRP A 34 -7.97 -11.00 2.27
C TRP A 34 -8.97 -10.03 1.62
N LEU A 35 -9.88 -10.50 0.76
CA LEU A 35 -10.86 -9.66 0.08
C LEU A 35 -11.84 -8.99 1.05
N ILE A 36 -12.34 -9.73 2.04
CA ILE A 36 -13.25 -9.20 3.08
C ILE A 36 -12.56 -8.14 3.94
N ASN A 37 -11.27 -8.34 4.23
CA ASN A 37 -10.51 -7.41 5.07
C ASN A 37 -9.85 -6.28 4.27
N LYS A 38 -9.84 -6.35 2.94
CA LYS A 38 -9.15 -5.37 2.10
C LYS A 38 -9.73 -3.97 2.31
N ASP A 39 -11.04 -3.83 2.29
CA ASP A 39 -11.72 -2.54 2.44
C ASP A 39 -11.66 -2.00 3.88
N LEU A 40 -11.44 -2.87 4.88
CA LEU A 40 -11.18 -2.46 6.27
C LEU A 40 -9.71 -2.07 6.51
N MET A 41 -8.79 -2.54 5.66
CA MET A 41 -7.38 -2.13 5.64
C MET A 41 -7.13 -0.92 4.74
N GLU A 42 -8.05 -0.61 3.83
CA GLU A 42 -8.06 0.60 3.01
C GLU A 42 -8.90 1.67 3.72
N ALA A 43 -8.30 2.31 4.74
CA ALA A 43 -8.82 3.57 5.29
C ALA A 43 -9.15 4.55 4.15
N PRO A 44 -10.22 5.36 4.26
CA PRO A 44 -10.88 6.01 3.13
C PRO A 44 -9.89 6.85 2.32
N GLU A 45 -9.59 6.33 1.14
CA GLU A 45 -8.63 6.90 0.22
C GLU A 45 -9.26 8.11 -0.50
N GLN A 46 -9.23 9.27 0.15
CA GLN A 46 -9.23 10.54 -0.58
C GLN A 46 -7.85 10.73 -1.22
N ARG A 47 -7.53 9.95 -2.26
CA ARG A 47 -6.32 10.20 -3.06
C ARG A 47 -6.67 10.45 -4.51
N ALA A 48 -6.45 11.69 -4.92
CA ALA A 48 -6.78 12.22 -6.23
C ALA A 48 -5.73 11.93 -7.32
N ALA A 49 -4.64 11.20 -7.05
CA ALA A 49 -3.63 10.90 -8.07
C ALA A 49 -2.77 9.66 -7.75
N ALA A 50 -2.48 8.87 -8.80
CA ALA A 50 -1.65 7.67 -8.75
C ALA A 50 -0.19 7.96 -8.39
N ARG A 51 0.42 7.11 -7.57
CA ARG A 51 1.84 7.18 -7.18
C ARG A 51 2.68 6.30 -8.11
N PHE A 52 3.69 6.90 -8.74
CA PHE A 52 4.70 6.18 -9.52
C PHE A 52 5.92 5.90 -8.63
N PRO A 53 6.44 4.66 -8.55
CA PRO A 53 7.64 4.36 -7.77
C PRO A 53 8.85 4.95 -8.49
N THR A 54 9.32 6.11 -8.04
CA THR A 54 10.56 6.74 -8.50
C THR A 54 11.66 6.39 -7.49
N GLY A 55 12.26 5.20 -7.64
CA GLY A 55 13.43 4.84 -6.84
C GLY A 55 14.62 5.72 -7.24
N GLY A 56 15.17 6.49 -6.30
CA GLY A 56 16.35 7.34 -6.54
C GLY A 56 16.83 8.06 -5.28
N PRO A 57 18.13 8.42 -5.20
CA PRO A 57 18.69 9.17 -4.09
C PRO A 57 18.22 10.63 -4.13
N ALA A 58 17.78 11.14 -2.98
CA ALA A 58 17.33 12.51 -2.79
C ALA A 58 17.91 13.09 -1.50
N PHE A 59 17.80 14.41 -1.36
CA PHE A 59 18.18 15.12 -0.14
C PHE A 59 17.00 15.92 0.41
N ILE A 60 16.84 15.88 1.73
CA ILE A 60 15.92 16.75 2.47
C ILE A 60 16.74 17.85 3.13
N GLY A 61 16.56 19.08 2.68
CA GLY A 61 17.09 20.28 3.30
C GLY A 61 16.18 20.78 4.42
N ARG A 62 16.77 21.09 5.57
CA ARG A 62 16.10 21.65 6.74
C ARG A 62 16.36 23.16 6.85
N LYS A 63 15.56 23.85 7.67
CA LYS A 63 15.70 25.30 7.89
C LYS A 63 17.02 25.70 8.55
N ASP A 64 17.64 24.78 9.29
CA ASP A 64 18.96 24.95 9.90
C ASP A 64 20.12 24.83 8.90
N GLY A 65 19.82 24.54 7.62
CA GLY A 65 20.81 24.33 6.55
C GLY A 65 21.33 22.88 6.47
N MET A 66 20.88 21.99 7.36
CA MET A 66 21.25 20.58 7.32
C MET A 66 20.61 19.88 6.12
N GLN A 67 21.41 19.06 5.42
CA GLN A 67 20.92 18.19 4.35
C GLN A 67 20.97 16.74 4.80
N ILE A 68 19.81 16.08 4.75
CA ILE A 68 19.66 14.67 5.12
C ILE A 68 19.60 13.84 3.83
N PRO A 69 20.54 12.91 3.60
CA PRO A 69 20.43 11.96 2.50
C PRO A 69 19.26 11.00 2.74
N CYS A 70 18.44 10.80 1.72
CA CYS A 70 17.27 9.95 1.78
C CYS A 70 17.02 9.25 0.43
N THR A 71 16.16 8.24 0.45
CA THR A 71 15.66 7.59 -0.76
C THR A 71 14.20 7.94 -0.95
N VAL A 72 13.82 8.31 -2.17
CA VAL A 72 12.41 8.52 -2.51
C VAL A 72 11.69 7.18 -2.52
N VAL A 73 10.62 7.05 -1.75
CA VAL A 73 9.80 5.84 -1.68
C VAL A 73 8.61 5.95 -2.63
N ASP A 74 7.91 7.09 -2.58
CA ASP A 74 6.79 7.38 -3.47
C ASP A 74 6.61 8.89 -3.68
N ILE A 75 6.14 9.28 -4.87
CA ILE A 75 5.79 10.67 -5.20
C ILE A 75 4.35 10.68 -5.72
N SER A 76 3.57 11.66 -5.28
CA SER A 76 2.22 11.99 -5.76
C SER A 76 2.10 13.48 -6.01
N LEU A 77 0.98 13.89 -6.62
CA LEU A 77 0.70 15.30 -6.94
C LEU A 77 0.73 16.23 -5.71
N THR A 78 0.34 15.73 -4.54
CA THR A 78 0.19 16.54 -3.32
C THR A 78 1.24 16.24 -2.25
N GLY A 79 2.13 15.28 -2.47
CA GLY A 79 3.10 14.88 -1.46
C GLY A 79 4.03 13.78 -1.91
N ALA A 80 5.08 13.55 -1.14
CA ALA A 80 6.08 12.53 -1.38
C ALA A 80 6.54 11.91 -0.06
N SER A 81 6.89 10.62 -0.11
CA SER A 81 7.45 9.89 1.02
C SER A 81 8.93 9.63 0.78
N PHE A 82 9.73 9.85 1.82
CA PHE A 82 11.17 9.65 1.80
C PHE A 82 11.57 8.75 2.96
N GLN A 83 12.56 7.89 2.72
CA GLN A 83 13.17 7.04 3.73
C GLN A 83 14.57 7.57 4.04
N THR A 84 14.82 7.93 5.30
CA THR A 84 16.15 8.29 5.78
C THR A 84 16.93 7.03 6.12
N ASN A 85 18.25 7.05 5.87
CA ASN A 85 19.12 5.97 6.31
C ASN A 85 19.31 6.09 7.83
N GLY A 86 19.45 4.96 8.54
CA GLY A 86 19.41 4.88 10.02
C GLY A 86 20.46 5.71 10.79
N GLN A 87 21.31 6.47 10.11
CA GLN A 87 22.23 7.45 10.68
C GLN A 87 21.61 8.84 10.90
N PHE A 88 20.50 9.16 10.22
CA PHE A 88 19.85 10.47 10.30
C PHE A 88 18.43 10.36 10.86
N GLN A 89 18.15 11.18 11.87
CA GLN A 89 16.82 11.26 12.45
C GLN A 89 15.87 12.02 11.51
N PRO A 90 14.62 11.56 11.32
CA PRO A 90 13.62 12.30 10.55
C PRO A 90 13.35 13.68 11.16
N PRO A 91 13.03 14.69 10.33
CA PRO A 91 12.58 15.98 10.83
C PRO A 91 11.34 15.84 11.74
N PRO A 92 11.22 16.66 12.80
CA PRO A 92 10.02 16.71 13.62
C PRO A 92 8.78 17.06 12.80
N ILE A 93 7.64 16.56 13.26
CA ILE A 93 6.34 16.83 12.63
C ILE A 93 6.07 18.34 12.66
N GLY A 94 5.69 18.89 11.50
CA GLY A 94 5.42 20.33 11.32
C GLY A 94 6.63 21.15 10.87
N GLU A 95 7.82 20.56 10.78
CA GLU A 95 8.96 21.25 10.19
C GLU A 95 8.81 21.37 8.67
N VAL A 96 9.03 22.58 8.15
CA VAL A 96 9.05 22.83 6.71
C VAL A 96 10.43 22.45 6.19
N VAL A 97 10.44 21.52 5.24
CA VAL A 97 11.65 21.00 4.61
C VAL A 97 11.58 21.17 3.09
N THR A 98 12.74 21.18 2.45
CA THR A 98 12.87 21.24 0.99
C THR A 98 13.43 19.92 0.49
N ALA A 99 12.76 19.27 -0.47
CA ALA A 99 13.27 18.05 -1.09
C ALA A 99 13.92 18.38 -2.45
N GLY A 100 15.11 17.83 -2.71
CA GLY A 100 15.85 18.02 -3.96
C GLY A 100 16.41 16.70 -4.50
N ASN A 101 16.48 16.58 -5.83
CA ASN A 101 17.08 15.43 -6.49
C ASN A 101 18.61 15.59 -6.55
N SER A 102 19.36 14.55 -6.19
CA SER A 102 20.80 14.55 -6.44
C SER A 102 21.03 14.32 -7.93
N ARG A 103 21.63 15.30 -8.61
CA ARG A 103 22.15 15.10 -9.98
C ARG A 103 23.46 14.33 -9.93
#